data_AF-A0A2P2M5R7-F1
#
_entry.id   AF-A0A2P2M5R7-F1
#
_cell.length_a   1.000
_cell.length_b   1.000
_cell.length_c   1.000
_cell.angle_alpha   90.00
_cell.angle_beta   90.00
_cell.angle_gamma   90.00
#
_symmetry.space_group_name_H-M   'P 1'
#
loop_
_entity.id
_entity.type
_entity.pdbx_description
1 polymer ?
#
loop_
_entity_poly.entity_id
_entity_poly.type
_entity_poly.pdbx_seq_one_letter_code
_entity_poly.pdbx_strand_id
1 'polypeptide(L)'
;MLPPDSAEQQAQVTLIKDDDGYNWGYNPILWGVPKGSYASNPNGACRTIEFRKMVHALNCMGLRVFLDVVYNHLHGSGPFDKNSVLDKIVPGYYLRRNTDGFIEHSACENNTASEHYMVERLIVEIF
;
A
#
# COMPACT_ATOMS: atom_id res chain seq x y z
N MET A 1 1.16 30.71 -19.13
CA MET A 1 1.43 30.14 -17.80
C MET A 1 0.26 30.55 -16.91
N LEU A 2 -0.35 29.63 -16.17
CA LEU A 2 -1.47 29.97 -15.29
C LEU A 2 -0.99 30.85 -14.12
N PRO A 3 -1.82 31.76 -13.57
CA PRO A 3 -1.51 32.52 -12.36
C PRO A 3 -1.18 31.60 -11.17
N PRO A 4 -0.29 31.97 -10.23
CA PRO A 4 0.10 31.10 -9.12
C PRO A 4 -1.05 30.71 -8.17
N ASP A 5 -2.14 31.49 -8.13
CA ASP A 5 -3.33 31.32 -7.29
C ASP A 5 -4.58 30.85 -8.07
N SER A 6 -4.40 30.48 -9.34
CA SER A 6 -5.45 29.98 -10.24
C SER A 6 -5.89 28.56 -9.86
N ALA A 7 -7.20 28.31 -9.89
CA ALA A 7 -7.77 27.00 -9.57
C ALA A 7 -7.61 25.98 -10.72
N GLU A 8 -7.32 26.48 -11.91
CA GLU A 8 -7.18 25.75 -13.16
C GLU A 8 -6.04 24.71 -13.09
N GLN A 9 -4.96 24.98 -12.36
CA GLN A 9 -3.91 23.98 -12.11
C GLN A 9 -4.48 22.74 -11.43
N GLN A 10 -5.19 22.92 -10.32
CA GLN A 10 -5.76 21.82 -9.56
C GLN A 10 -6.85 21.12 -10.38
N ALA A 11 -7.65 21.86 -11.15
CA ALA A 11 -8.67 21.28 -12.02
C ALA A 11 -8.04 20.33 -13.05
N GLN A 12 -6.95 20.74 -13.70
CA GLN A 12 -6.26 19.91 -14.69
C GLN A 12 -5.64 18.64 -14.08
N VAL A 13 -5.00 18.75 -12.90
CA VAL A 13 -4.44 17.59 -12.20
C VAL A 13 -5.53 16.64 -11.72
N THR A 14 -6.62 17.18 -11.17
CA THR A 14 -7.73 16.36 -10.63
C THR A 14 -8.40 15.50 -11.70
N LEU A 15 -8.43 15.97 -12.96
CA LEU A 15 -9.02 15.23 -14.08
C LEU A 15 -8.28 13.93 -14.41
N ILE A 16 -6.99 13.82 -14.09
CA ILE A 16 -6.15 12.66 -14.45
C ILE A 16 -5.63 11.88 -13.24
N LYS A 17 -5.94 12.32 -12.02
CA LYS A 17 -5.35 11.80 -10.77
C LYS A 17 -5.53 10.29 -10.56
N ASP A 18 -6.59 9.71 -11.12
CA ASP A 18 -6.95 8.30 -10.92
C ASP A 18 -6.30 7.39 -12.00
N ASP A 19 -5.74 7.99 -13.05
CA ASP A 19 -5.14 7.31 -14.22
C ASP A 19 -3.64 7.64 -14.40
N ASP A 20 -3.07 8.51 -13.56
CA ASP A 20 -1.66 8.87 -13.63
C ASP A 20 -0.74 7.87 -12.88
N GLY A 21 0.57 8.16 -12.89
CA GLY A 21 1.57 7.35 -12.20
C GLY A 21 1.78 7.69 -10.72
N TYR A 22 0.91 8.50 -10.10
CA TYR A 22 1.17 9.15 -8.82
C TYR A 22 0.18 8.74 -7.72
N ASN A 23 0.73 8.22 -6.63
CA ASN A 23 0.02 8.04 -5.36
C ASN A 23 1.07 7.95 -4.24
N TRP A 24 0.74 8.41 -3.03
CA TRP A 24 1.63 8.22 -1.87
C TRP A 24 1.77 6.75 -1.46
N GLY A 25 0.81 5.90 -1.83
CA GLY A 25 0.91 4.46 -1.65
C GLY A 25 0.36 3.92 -0.33
N TYR A 26 -0.30 4.75 0.49
CA TYR A 26 -1.02 4.34 1.70
C TYR A 26 -2.32 3.57 1.39
N ASN A 27 -2.23 2.60 0.49
CA ASN A 27 -3.32 1.73 0.02
C ASN A 27 -2.78 0.29 -0.11
N PRO A 28 -2.46 -0.38 1.01
CA PRO A 28 -1.77 -1.66 1.00
C PRO A 28 -2.66 -2.81 0.48
N ILE A 29 -2.10 -3.64 -0.40
CA ILE A 29 -2.71 -4.89 -0.91
C ILE A 29 -1.90 -6.10 -0.45
N LEU A 30 -0.57 -6.03 -0.63
CA LEU A 30 0.41 -7.00 -0.18
C LEU A 30 1.63 -6.25 0.36
N TRP A 31 2.14 -6.65 1.53
CA TRP A 31 3.25 -5.94 2.18
C TRP A 31 4.64 -6.41 1.72
N GLY A 32 4.79 -7.69 1.36
CA GLY A 32 6.11 -8.31 1.09
C GLY A 32 6.64 -8.18 -0.34
N VAL A 33 6.08 -7.32 -1.18
CA VAL A 33 6.45 -7.24 -2.61
C VAL A 33 6.69 -5.79 -3.03
N PRO A 34 7.84 -5.45 -3.66
CA PRO A 34 8.06 -4.12 -4.20
C PRO A 34 6.97 -3.70 -5.21
N LYS A 35 6.61 -2.41 -5.18
CA LYS A 35 5.57 -1.85 -6.05
C LYS A 35 5.99 -1.94 -7.52
N GLY A 36 5.13 -2.54 -8.34
CA GLY A 36 5.43 -2.79 -9.76
C GLY A 36 5.58 -1.53 -10.62
N SER A 37 4.87 -0.44 -10.30
CA SER A 37 4.92 0.83 -11.07
C SER A 37 6.24 1.59 -10.92
N TYR A 38 7.06 1.26 -9.92
CA TYR A 38 8.40 1.81 -9.76
C TYR A 38 9.48 0.97 -10.46
N ALA A 39 9.12 -0.18 -11.00
CA ALA A 39 10.03 -1.04 -11.75
C ALA A 39 9.96 -0.73 -13.25
N SER A 40 11.07 -0.91 -13.96
CA SER A 40 11.11 -0.78 -15.41
C SER A 40 10.25 -1.83 -16.12
N ASN A 41 10.15 -3.02 -15.51
CA ASN A 41 9.21 -4.06 -15.90
C ASN A 41 8.47 -4.56 -14.65
N PRO A 42 7.14 -4.40 -14.56
CA PRO A 42 6.39 -4.88 -13.42
C PRO A 42 6.35 -6.41 -13.35
N ASN A 43 6.64 -7.13 -14.43
CA ASN A 43 6.52 -8.58 -14.49
C ASN A 43 7.83 -9.29 -14.09
N GLY A 44 7.69 -10.39 -13.35
CA GLY A 44 8.81 -11.24 -12.95
C GLY A 44 9.74 -10.61 -11.91
N ALA A 45 11.02 -10.97 -11.96
CA ALA A 45 12.01 -10.66 -10.93
C ALA A 45 12.55 -9.22 -10.97
N CYS A 46 12.23 -8.44 -12.01
CA CYS A 46 12.79 -7.11 -12.27
C CYS A 46 12.63 -6.16 -11.07
N ARG A 47 11.40 -6.04 -10.55
CA ARG A 47 11.09 -5.21 -9.36
C ARG A 47 11.96 -5.53 -8.13
N THR A 48 12.29 -6.79 -7.91
CA THR A 48 13.09 -7.23 -6.76
C THR A 48 14.55 -6.85 -6.94
N ILE A 49 15.08 -7.03 -8.16
CA ILE A 49 16.45 -6.68 -8.50
C ILE A 49 16.65 -5.16 -8.43
N GLU A 50 15.73 -4.39 -9.00
CA GLU A 50 15.81 -2.93 -9.04
C GLU A 50 15.67 -2.30 -7.65
N PHE A 51 14.77 -2.82 -6.81
CA PHE A 51 14.67 -2.39 -5.42
C PHE A 51 15.98 -2.64 -4.65
N ARG A 52 16.60 -3.82 -4.80
CA ARG A 52 17.91 -4.13 -4.20
C ARG A 52 19.02 -3.20 -4.72
N LYS A 53 19.03 -2.89 -6.01
CA LYS A 53 19.98 -1.94 -6.61
C LYS A 53 19.82 -0.53 -6.05
N MET A 54 18.58 -0.06 -5.88
CA MET A 54 18.27 1.24 -5.27
C MET A 54 18.81 1.32 -3.83
N VAL A 55 18.51 0.32 -2.99
CA VAL A 55 19.02 0.27 -1.60
C VAL A 55 20.54 0.27 -1.57
N HIS A 56 21.18 -0.56 -2.40
CA HIS A 56 22.63 -0.64 -2.50
C HIS A 56 23.25 0.71 -2.92
N ALA A 57 22.70 1.37 -3.92
CA ALA A 57 23.18 2.66 -4.39
C ALA A 57 23.11 3.74 -3.29
N LEU A 58 21.99 3.82 -2.56
CA LEU A 58 21.84 4.74 -1.43
C LEU A 58 22.86 4.46 -0.32
N ASN A 59 23.09 3.19 0.01
CA ASN A 59 24.08 2.80 1.00
C ASN A 59 25.51 3.16 0.56
N CYS A 60 25.86 2.99 -0.71
CA CYS A 60 27.15 3.41 -1.27
C CYS A 60 27.35 4.94 -1.22
N MET A 61 26.27 5.71 -1.16
CA MET A 61 26.29 7.16 -0.92
C MET A 61 26.35 7.53 0.58
N GLY A 62 26.42 6.55 1.49
CA GLY A 62 26.43 6.77 2.93
C GLY A 62 25.04 7.00 3.55
N LEU A 63 23.96 6.74 2.81
CA LEU A 63 22.57 6.90 3.28
C LEU A 63 21.98 5.56 3.72
N ARG A 64 21.34 5.54 4.89
CA ARG A 64 20.51 4.40 5.33
C ARG A 64 19.12 4.50 4.72
N VAL A 65 18.48 3.36 4.52
CA VAL A 65 17.14 3.26 3.95
C VAL A 65 16.16 2.87 5.06
N PHE A 66 15.10 3.65 5.20
CA PHE A 66 13.94 3.33 6.03
C PHE A 66 12.75 3.14 5.11
N LEU A 67 11.92 2.13 5.38
CA LEU A 67 10.68 1.92 4.66
C LEU A 67 9.52 2.36 5.54
N ASP A 68 8.64 3.18 4.96
CA ASP A 68 7.34 3.47 5.56
C ASP A 68 6.44 2.24 5.38
N VAL A 69 5.91 1.72 6.48
CA VAL A 69 5.14 0.47 6.51
C VAL A 69 3.71 0.72 6.97
N VAL A 70 2.75 0.20 6.19
CA VAL A 70 1.31 0.47 6.39
C VAL A 70 0.61 -0.83 6.76
N TYR A 71 0.79 -1.26 8.01
CA TYR A 71 0.17 -2.49 8.53
C TYR A 71 -1.21 -2.28 9.12
N ASN A 72 -1.63 -1.02 9.33
CA ASN A 72 -2.82 -0.66 10.12
C ASN A 72 -4.16 -0.80 9.36
N HIS A 73 -4.14 -0.95 8.03
CA HIS A 73 -5.33 -1.20 7.22
C HIS A 73 -5.02 -1.97 5.93
N LEU A 74 -6.05 -2.35 5.17
CA LEU A 74 -5.98 -2.90 3.82
C LEU A 74 -6.84 -2.08 2.84
N HIS A 75 -6.42 -2.03 1.58
CA HIS A 75 -7.13 -1.28 0.54
C HIS A 75 -8.41 -1.96 0.06
N GLY A 76 -8.48 -3.30 0.14
CA GLY A 76 -9.66 -4.05 -0.30
C GLY A 76 -10.07 -5.12 0.69
N SER A 77 -11.36 -5.42 0.73
CA SER A 77 -11.97 -6.45 1.59
C SER A 77 -13.03 -7.24 0.83
N GLY A 78 -13.52 -8.33 1.43
CA GLY A 78 -14.56 -9.17 0.89
C GLY A 78 -14.14 -10.05 -0.30
N PRO A 79 -15.09 -10.83 -0.84
CA PRO A 79 -14.80 -11.86 -1.84
C PRO A 79 -14.65 -11.33 -3.27
N PHE A 80 -15.14 -10.12 -3.57
CA PHE A 80 -15.24 -9.64 -4.96
C PHE A 80 -14.31 -8.48 -5.30
N ASP A 81 -13.76 -7.77 -4.31
CA ASP A 81 -12.81 -6.69 -4.58
C ASP A 81 -11.52 -7.26 -5.18
N LYS A 82 -11.09 -6.69 -6.31
CA LYS A 82 -9.84 -7.06 -7.00
C LYS A 82 -8.60 -6.82 -6.14
N ASN A 83 -8.68 -5.88 -5.19
CA ASN A 83 -7.60 -5.50 -4.29
C ASN A 83 -7.66 -6.28 -2.95
N SER A 84 -8.69 -7.09 -2.73
CA SER A 84 -8.81 -7.95 -1.54
C SER A 84 -7.98 -9.23 -1.71
N VAL A 85 -7.04 -9.44 -0.80
CA VAL A 85 -6.23 -10.67 -0.72
C VAL A 85 -6.49 -11.40 0.60
N LEU A 86 -6.11 -10.80 1.74
CA LEU A 86 -6.16 -11.47 3.04
C LEU A 86 -7.59 -11.83 3.46
N ASP A 87 -8.53 -10.89 3.30
CA ASP A 87 -9.94 -11.10 3.65
C ASP A 87 -10.66 -12.03 2.65
N LYS A 88 -10.14 -12.15 1.42
CA LYS A 88 -10.63 -13.15 0.46
C LYS A 88 -10.22 -14.58 0.83
N ILE A 89 -9.05 -14.76 1.45
CA ILE A 89 -8.53 -16.08 1.85
C ILE A 89 -9.14 -16.53 3.18
N VAL A 90 -9.17 -15.66 4.20
CA VAL A 90 -9.77 -15.95 5.50
C VAL A 90 -10.72 -14.80 5.88
N PRO A 91 -11.99 -14.86 5.44
CA PRO A 91 -12.96 -13.79 5.66
C PRO A 91 -13.16 -13.46 7.13
N GLY A 92 -13.09 -12.17 7.46
CA GLY A 92 -13.37 -11.64 8.79
C GLY A 92 -12.27 -11.92 9.84
N TYR A 93 -11.10 -12.41 9.43
CA TYR A 93 -9.98 -12.67 10.35
C TYR A 93 -8.94 -11.54 10.36
N TYR A 94 -8.45 -11.10 9.19
CA TYR A 94 -7.35 -10.11 9.16
C TYR A 94 -7.81 -8.68 9.47
N LEU A 95 -9.12 -8.43 9.41
CA LEU A 95 -9.72 -7.11 9.59
C LEU A 95 -10.41 -7.00 10.95
N ARG A 96 -10.22 -5.86 11.62
CA ARG A 96 -10.90 -5.53 12.87
C ARG A 96 -12.38 -5.27 12.58
N ARG A 97 -13.24 -5.78 13.47
CA ARG A 97 -14.69 -5.63 13.38
C ARG A 97 -15.25 -5.05 14.67
N ASN A 98 -16.32 -4.26 14.55
CA ASN A 98 -17.07 -3.76 15.67
C ASN A 98 -17.96 -4.85 16.28
N THR A 99 -18.70 -4.52 17.34
CA THR A 99 -19.59 -5.45 18.05
C THR A 99 -20.72 -6.02 17.19
N ASP A 100 -21.12 -5.28 16.15
CA ASP A 100 -22.17 -5.68 15.21
C ASP A 100 -21.60 -6.50 14.03
N GLY A 101 -20.27 -6.71 14.00
CA GLY A 101 -19.58 -7.45 12.96
C GLY A 101 -19.29 -6.65 11.70
N PHE A 102 -19.43 -5.33 11.68
CA PHE A 102 -18.96 -4.51 10.57
C PHE A 102 -17.46 -4.27 10.67
N ILE A 103 -16.79 -4.11 9.53
CA ILE A 103 -15.36 -3.77 9.48
C ILE A 103 -15.16 -2.37 10.05
N GLU A 104 -14.10 -2.17 10.83
CA GLU A 104 -13.71 -0.86 11.35
C GLU A 104 -12.93 -0.07 10.27
N HIS A 105 -13.18 1.24 10.16
CA HIS A 105 -12.59 2.10 9.09
C HIS A 105 -11.86 3.34 9.63
N SER A 106 -11.51 3.39 10.91
CA SER A 106 -10.89 4.58 11.53
C SER A 106 -9.49 4.92 11.01
N ALA A 107 -8.79 3.97 10.37
CA ALA A 107 -7.43 4.16 9.83
C ALA A 107 -7.39 4.54 8.34
N CYS A 108 -8.53 4.99 7.79
CA CYS A 108 -8.88 5.24 6.38
C CYS A 108 -9.98 4.28 5.95
N GLU A 109 -9.64 3.00 5.77
CA GLU A 109 -10.56 1.91 5.44
C GLU A 109 -10.08 0.61 6.10
N ASN A 110 -10.85 -0.49 6.02
CA ASN A 110 -10.52 -1.86 6.42
C ASN A 110 -9.37 -2.02 7.43
N ASN A 111 -9.57 -1.58 8.67
CA ASN A 111 -8.58 -1.64 9.73
C ASN A 111 -8.11 -3.08 9.93
N THR A 112 -6.80 -3.30 10.10
CA THR A 112 -6.28 -4.63 10.47
C THR A 112 -6.45 -4.91 11.96
N ALA A 113 -6.55 -6.20 12.30
CA ALA A 113 -6.65 -6.68 13.67
C ALA A 113 -5.31 -7.26 14.15
N SER A 114 -4.31 -6.42 14.43
CA SER A 114 -2.97 -6.86 14.91
C SER A 114 -3.01 -7.65 16.23
N GLU A 115 -4.11 -7.55 16.97
CA GLU A 115 -4.41 -8.37 18.14
C GLU A 115 -4.68 -9.85 17.82
N HIS A 116 -4.89 -10.20 16.55
CA HIS A 116 -5.04 -11.59 16.11
C HIS A 116 -3.68 -12.22 15.80
N TYR A 117 -3.46 -13.42 16.32
CA TYR A 117 -2.18 -14.14 16.27
C TYR A 117 -1.55 -14.20 14.86
N MET A 118 -2.33 -14.57 13.82
CA MET A 118 -1.76 -14.67 12.47
C MET A 118 -1.58 -13.31 11.78
N VAL A 119 -2.21 -12.24 12.27
CA VAL A 119 -1.97 -10.87 11.79
C VAL A 119 -0.65 -10.36 12.36
N GLU A 120 -0.46 -10.47 13.67
CA GLU A 120 0.81 -10.16 14.34
C GLU A 120 1.97 -10.92 13.69
N ARG A 121 1.81 -12.24 13.54
CA ARG A 121 2.82 -13.10 12.92
C ARG A 121 3.18 -12.66 11.51
N LEU A 122 2.19 -12.30 10.69
CA LEU A 122 2.42 -11.83 9.32
C LEU A 122 3.20 -10.51 9.30
N ILE A 123 2.88 -9.58 10.22
CA ILE A 123 3.61 -8.31 10.36
C ILE A 123 5.08 -8.58 10.72
N VAL A 124 5.34 -9.46 11.67
CA VAL A 124 6.70 -9.78 12.14
C VAL A 124 7.50 -10.56 11.09
N GLU A 125 6.91 -11.52 10.37
CA GLU A 125 7.62 -12.31 9.36
C GLU A 125 8.02 -11.48 8.12
N ILE A 126 7.32 -10.38 7.85
CA ILE A 126 7.62 -9.49 6.71
C ILE A 126 8.69 -8.44 7.05
N PHE A 127 8.87 -8.13 8.34
CA PHE A 127 9.90 -7.21 8.82
C PHE A 127 11.29 -7.86 8.80
#